data_AF-A0A2E6GYG2-F1
#
_entry.id   AF-A0A2E6GYG2-F1
#
_cell.length_a   1.000
_cell.length_b   1.000
_cell.length_c   1.000
_cell.angle_alpha   90.00
_cell.angle_beta   90.00
_cell.angle_gamma   90.00
#
_symmetry.space_group_name_H-M   'P 1'
#
loop_
_entity.id
_entity.type
_entity.pdbx_description
1 polymer ?
#
loop_
_entity_poly.entity_id
_entity_poly.type
_entity_poly.pdbx_seq_one_letter_code
_entity_poly.pdbx_strand_id
1 'polypeptide(L)'
;MYDEFINKCFLEMDKDFLTLLNISPEELETEETFKKYLIEAGTNRSTREYALSIFKKKRIHPNQEKIISKFVEVSTLEVPKTMTPEKYKKLYSYLKEVEDLDENHPLKHFIDLSVALRTDNKEWIKRVSLKIINTSSLQYAIFIDPKKISKKIYIQLVEAIFDTLKLTKSKSEDPMITKMLVTRLTFFLPNKYKNRFRSEFNGNWSLNELREAVSNRKYGQSAIGLWFNVLENRTTEAEVNRFLDKILRVKTLKKLPVEEFWILKHFYPGGERREVLENRLASFSKSRNSVHDELILNEILSKEAIKKKLEAIDPIFKKPLFKVRRDIFQSVLQSGYPSQFALYNLFLLGEKDPKLFWWFIL
;
A
#
# COMPACT_ATOMS: atom_id res chain seq x y z
N MET A 1 -39.07 -11.74 24.93
CA MET A 1 -39.05 -11.83 23.45
C MET A 1 -37.77 -11.26 22.83
N TYR A 2 -37.37 -10.00 23.10
CA TYR A 2 -36.09 -9.45 22.60
C TYR A 2 -34.88 -10.06 23.31
N ASP A 3 -34.90 -10.16 24.65
CA ASP A 3 -33.83 -10.82 25.43
C ASP A 3 -33.75 -12.32 25.16
N GLU A 4 -34.87 -12.93 24.82
CA GLU A 4 -34.97 -14.35 24.49
C GLU A 4 -34.40 -14.62 23.09
N PHE A 5 -34.66 -13.73 22.12
CA PHE A 5 -34.05 -13.75 20.79
C PHE A 5 -32.54 -13.48 20.85
N ILE A 6 -32.12 -12.47 21.62
CA ILE A 6 -30.70 -12.19 21.89
C ILE A 6 -30.06 -13.42 22.53
N ASN A 7 -30.61 -13.95 23.62
CA ASN A 7 -30.05 -15.15 24.27
C ASN A 7 -30.00 -16.36 23.33
N LYS A 8 -30.98 -16.55 22.44
CA LYS A 8 -30.96 -17.62 21.44
C LYS A 8 -29.85 -17.40 20.40
N CYS A 9 -29.66 -16.16 19.93
CA CYS A 9 -28.56 -15.80 19.04
C CYS A 9 -27.19 -15.99 19.71
N PHE A 10 -27.05 -15.63 20.98
CA PHE A 10 -25.81 -15.80 21.75
C PHE A 10 -25.53 -17.27 22.16
N LEU A 11 -26.57 -18.08 22.36
CA LEU A 11 -26.44 -19.54 22.60
C LEU A 11 -26.02 -20.31 21.35
N GLU A 12 -26.39 -19.81 20.17
CA GLU A 12 -25.98 -20.38 18.87
C GLU A 12 -24.65 -19.79 18.35
N MET A 13 -24.08 -18.79 19.04
CA MET A 13 -22.79 -18.21 18.69
C MET A 13 -21.64 -19.14 19.08
N ASP A 14 -20.70 -19.29 18.17
CA ASP A 14 -19.45 -20.01 18.40
C ASP A 14 -18.72 -19.44 19.64
N LYS A 15 -18.26 -20.32 20.54
CA LYS A 15 -17.58 -19.94 21.80
C LYS A 15 -16.32 -19.11 21.53
N ASP A 16 -15.65 -19.33 20.40
CA ASP A 16 -14.50 -18.52 20.00
C ASP A 16 -14.95 -17.09 19.63
N PHE A 17 -16.14 -16.92 19.05
CA PHE A 17 -16.74 -15.61 18.76
C PHE A 17 -17.14 -14.85 20.04
N LEU A 18 -17.70 -15.56 21.03
CA LEU A 18 -18.04 -14.95 22.33
C LEU A 18 -16.79 -14.54 23.11
N THR A 19 -15.73 -15.34 23.03
CA THR A 19 -14.41 -14.98 23.57
C THR A 19 -13.95 -13.68 22.92
N LEU A 20 -13.96 -13.63 21.59
CA LEU A 20 -13.58 -12.45 20.83
C LEU A 20 -14.34 -11.15 21.19
N LEU A 21 -15.62 -11.22 21.56
CA LEU A 21 -16.41 -10.04 21.93
C LEU A 21 -16.05 -9.43 23.29
N ASN A 22 -15.46 -10.24 24.18
CA ASN A 22 -15.21 -9.84 25.56
C ASN A 22 -13.76 -9.43 25.81
N ILE A 23 -12.94 -9.34 24.75
CA ILE A 23 -11.53 -9.03 24.90
C ILE A 23 -11.30 -7.53 25.15
N SER A 24 -10.50 -7.22 26.17
CA SER A 24 -10.13 -5.85 26.52
C SER A 24 -8.79 -5.45 25.90
N PRO A 25 -8.51 -4.13 25.74
CA PRO A 25 -7.20 -3.67 25.27
C PRO A 25 -6.02 -4.13 26.13
N GLU A 26 -6.21 -4.23 27.45
CA GLU A 26 -5.18 -4.67 28.42
C GLU A 26 -4.81 -6.14 28.20
N GLU A 27 -5.79 -6.97 27.85
CA GLU A 27 -5.59 -8.38 27.51
C GLU A 27 -4.83 -8.55 26.19
N LEU A 28 -4.75 -7.50 25.36
CA LEU A 28 -4.02 -7.48 24.10
C LEU A 28 -2.64 -6.81 24.22
N GLU A 29 -2.18 -6.46 25.42
CA GLU A 29 -0.93 -5.75 25.63
C GLU A 29 0.30 -6.61 25.31
N THR A 30 0.38 -7.83 25.86
CA THR A 30 1.49 -8.77 25.66
C THR A 30 1.00 -10.14 25.24
N GLU A 31 1.91 -10.98 24.76
CA GLU A 31 1.57 -12.37 24.44
C GLU A 31 1.14 -13.13 25.70
N GLU A 32 1.76 -12.85 26.83
CA GLU A 32 1.46 -13.46 28.12
C GLU A 32 0.07 -13.08 28.62
N THR A 33 -0.29 -11.79 28.56
CA THR A 33 -1.63 -11.34 28.97
C THR A 33 -2.70 -11.92 28.07
N PHE A 34 -2.46 -11.92 26.74
CA PHE A 34 -3.40 -12.49 25.79
C PHE A 34 -3.55 -14.01 25.95
N LYS A 35 -2.45 -14.73 26.19
CA LYS A 35 -2.48 -16.17 26.45
C LYS A 35 -3.25 -16.49 27.74
N LYS A 36 -3.06 -15.70 28.80
CA LYS A 36 -3.78 -15.85 30.07
C LYS A 36 -5.28 -15.66 29.85
N TYR A 37 -5.67 -14.61 29.14
CA TYR A 37 -7.06 -14.36 28.78
C TYR A 37 -7.70 -15.56 28.03
N LEU A 38 -7.03 -16.07 27.00
CA LEU A 38 -7.53 -17.22 26.23
C LEU A 38 -7.73 -18.48 27.10
N ILE A 39 -6.90 -18.67 28.14
CA ILE A 39 -7.05 -19.76 29.10
C ILE A 39 -8.29 -19.54 29.97
N GLU A 40 -8.45 -18.34 30.52
CA GLU A 40 -9.56 -17.97 31.41
C GLU A 40 -10.91 -18.00 30.68
N ALA A 41 -10.95 -17.59 29.41
CA ALA A 41 -12.12 -17.72 28.53
C ALA A 41 -12.45 -19.20 28.15
N GLY A 42 -11.59 -20.15 28.52
CA GLY A 42 -11.81 -21.57 28.28
C GLY A 42 -11.70 -21.97 26.81
N THR A 43 -10.83 -21.28 26.05
CA THR A 43 -10.52 -21.67 24.66
C THR A 43 -9.72 -22.97 24.62
N ASN A 44 -10.02 -23.83 23.63
CA ASN A 44 -9.27 -25.06 23.43
C ASN A 44 -7.83 -24.79 22.95
N ARG A 45 -6.95 -25.78 23.05
CA ARG A 45 -5.53 -25.65 22.69
C ARG A 45 -5.32 -25.21 21.23
N SER A 46 -6.07 -25.77 20.28
CA SER A 46 -5.92 -25.47 18.86
C SER A 46 -6.32 -24.03 18.54
N THR A 47 -7.45 -23.55 19.05
CA THR A 47 -7.88 -22.15 18.91
C THR A 47 -6.85 -21.23 19.55
N ARG A 48 -6.35 -21.57 20.74
CA ARG A 48 -5.35 -20.74 21.44
C ARG A 48 -4.04 -20.62 20.66
N GLU A 49 -3.51 -21.73 20.16
CA GLU A 49 -2.30 -21.74 19.32
C GLU A 49 -2.52 -20.91 18.04
N TYR A 50 -3.69 -21.03 17.42
CA TYR A 50 -4.06 -20.26 16.24
C TYR A 50 -4.15 -18.75 16.53
N ALA A 51 -4.91 -18.35 17.56
CA ALA A 51 -5.07 -16.94 17.96
C ALA A 51 -3.73 -16.30 18.36
N LEU A 52 -2.90 -17.00 19.14
CA LEU A 52 -1.55 -16.54 19.48
C LEU A 52 -0.65 -16.39 18.25
N SER A 53 -0.77 -17.29 17.26
CA SER A 53 -0.03 -17.16 16.01
C SER A 53 -0.40 -15.89 15.23
N ILE A 54 -1.69 -15.52 15.22
CA ILE A 54 -2.18 -14.28 14.61
C ILE A 54 -1.65 -13.08 15.36
N PHE A 55 -1.78 -13.09 16.70
CA PHE A 55 -1.33 -12.02 17.58
C PHE A 55 0.16 -11.72 17.37
N LYS A 56 1.00 -12.75 17.33
CA LYS A 56 2.43 -12.64 17.01
C LYS A 56 2.64 -11.99 15.65
N LYS A 57 2.01 -12.54 14.61
CA LYS A 57 2.16 -12.07 13.22
C LYS A 57 1.80 -10.60 13.06
N LYS A 58 0.69 -10.16 13.66
CA LYS A 58 0.25 -8.76 13.60
C LYS A 58 1.16 -7.78 14.32
N ARG A 59 2.05 -8.26 15.19
CA ARG A 59 3.07 -7.48 15.91
C ARG A 59 4.48 -7.57 15.29
N ILE A 60 4.71 -8.43 14.29
CA ILE A 60 5.98 -8.50 13.56
C ILE A 60 6.28 -7.15 12.89
N HIS A 61 5.25 -6.49 12.37
CA HIS A 61 5.43 -5.20 11.72
C HIS A 61 5.58 -4.09 12.77
N PRO A 62 6.62 -3.26 12.64
CA PRO A 62 6.88 -2.20 13.60
C PRO A 62 5.67 -1.29 13.80
N ASN A 63 5.51 -0.81 15.04
CA ASN A 63 4.41 0.07 15.42
C ASN A 63 4.34 1.26 14.44
N GLN A 64 3.27 1.32 13.65
CA GLN A 64 3.08 2.36 12.63
C GLN A 64 3.12 3.75 13.25
N GLU A 65 2.59 3.93 14.47
CA GLU A 65 2.65 5.21 15.16
C GLU A 65 4.09 5.62 15.47
N LYS A 66 4.97 4.67 15.81
CA LYS A 66 6.40 4.95 16.03
C LYS A 66 7.06 5.45 14.74
N ILE A 67 6.83 4.79 13.61
CA ILE A 67 7.40 5.21 12.31
C ILE A 67 6.84 6.56 11.87
N ILE A 68 5.53 6.78 12.05
CA ILE A 68 4.90 8.08 11.76
C ILE A 68 5.50 9.16 12.65
N SER A 69 5.71 8.89 13.93
CA SER A 69 6.32 9.85 14.86
C SER A 69 7.73 10.22 14.40
N LYS A 70 8.51 9.26 13.88
CA LYS A 70 9.82 9.52 13.28
C LYS A 70 9.73 10.36 12.01
N PHE A 71 8.75 10.09 11.16
CA PHE A 71 8.47 10.95 10.01
C PHE A 71 8.12 12.38 10.43
N VAL A 72 7.27 12.55 11.44
CA VAL A 72 6.89 13.86 11.99
C VAL A 72 8.10 14.59 12.61
N GLU A 73 8.93 13.86 13.36
CA GLU A 73 10.18 14.40 13.92
C GLU A 73 11.08 14.94 12.80
N VAL A 74 11.39 14.12 11.78
CA VAL A 74 12.25 14.57 10.69
C VAL A 74 11.60 15.69 9.89
N SER A 75 10.28 15.65 9.64
CA SER A 75 9.57 16.65 8.84
C SER A 75 9.48 18.02 9.52
N THR A 76 9.68 18.10 10.83
CA THR A 76 9.64 19.35 11.61
C THR A 76 11.02 19.92 11.90
N LEU A 77 12.11 19.18 11.64
CA LEU A 77 13.46 19.72 11.76
C LEU A 77 13.65 20.91 10.82
N GLU A 78 14.25 21.98 11.35
CA GLU A 78 14.65 23.13 10.54
C GLU A 78 15.66 22.73 9.47
N VAL A 79 15.57 23.37 8.30
CA VAL A 79 16.56 23.21 7.25
C VAL A 79 17.84 23.91 7.70
N PRO A 80 18.95 23.17 7.87
CA PRO A 80 20.18 23.79 8.37
C PRO A 80 20.76 24.75 7.33
N LYS A 81 21.12 25.96 7.77
CA LYS A 81 21.83 26.96 6.93
C LYS A 81 23.16 26.43 6.40
N THR A 82 23.89 25.71 7.25
CA THR A 82 25.16 25.05 6.94
C THR A 82 25.09 23.61 7.41
N MET A 83 25.49 22.70 6.53
CA MET A 83 25.50 21.28 6.83
C MET A 83 26.83 20.87 7.46
N THR A 84 26.76 20.35 8.69
CA THR A 84 27.93 19.83 9.43
C THR A 84 27.87 18.30 9.48
N PRO A 85 29.00 17.62 9.72
CA PRO A 85 29.02 16.16 9.87
C PRO A 85 28.03 15.63 10.92
N GLU A 86 27.83 16.34 12.03
CA GLU A 86 26.90 15.96 13.10
C GLU A 86 25.45 16.04 12.63
N LYS A 87 25.11 17.08 11.86
CA LYS A 87 23.77 17.24 11.28
C LYS A 87 23.48 16.16 10.24
N TYR A 88 24.47 15.83 9.41
CA TYR A 88 24.36 14.67 8.52
C TYR A 88 24.13 13.40 9.34
N LYS A 89 24.97 13.11 10.34
CA LYS A 89 24.83 11.91 11.17
C LYS A 89 23.45 11.80 11.83
N LYS A 90 22.89 12.92 12.31
CA LYS A 90 21.53 12.99 12.86
C LYS A 90 20.46 12.71 11.81
N LEU A 91 20.56 13.30 10.61
CA LEU A 91 19.57 13.05 9.55
C LEU A 91 19.62 11.59 9.07
N TYR A 92 20.81 11.04 8.90
CA TYR A 92 21.00 9.65 8.49
C TYR A 92 20.62 8.64 9.58
N SER A 93 20.61 9.00 10.87
CA SER A 93 20.12 8.08 11.90
C SER A 93 18.63 7.76 11.75
N TYR A 94 17.81 8.71 11.26
CA TYR A 94 16.40 8.43 10.95
C TYR A 94 16.24 7.40 9.84
N LEU A 95 17.16 7.33 8.88
CA LEU A 95 17.13 6.32 7.82
C LEU A 95 17.50 4.94 8.34
N LYS A 96 18.46 4.87 9.28
CA LYS A 96 18.83 3.62 9.97
C LYS A 96 17.68 3.05 10.79
N GLU A 97 16.93 3.91 11.48
CA GLU A 97 15.77 3.47 12.27
C GLU A 97 14.64 2.83 11.43
N VAL A 98 14.66 3.00 10.10
CA VAL A 98 13.69 2.40 9.18
C VAL A 98 14.36 1.51 8.12
N GLU A 99 15.61 1.10 8.34
CA GLU A 99 16.35 0.31 7.35
C GLU A 99 15.74 -1.08 7.14
N ASP A 100 15.26 -1.69 8.23
CA ASP A 100 14.61 -3.00 8.27
C ASP A 100 13.19 -3.02 7.69
N LEU A 101 12.60 -1.85 7.40
CA LEU A 101 11.31 -1.81 6.71
C LEU A 101 11.46 -2.30 5.27
N ASP A 102 10.41 -2.96 4.77
CA ASP A 102 10.27 -3.33 3.35
C ASP A 102 10.65 -2.13 2.45
N GLU A 103 11.40 -2.38 1.38
CA GLU A 103 11.86 -1.30 0.49
C GLU A 103 10.68 -0.50 -0.07
N ASN A 104 9.53 -1.15 -0.28
CA ASN A 104 8.31 -0.54 -0.82
C ASN A 104 7.44 0.14 0.24
N HIS A 105 7.88 0.19 1.51
CA HIS A 105 7.10 0.76 2.59
C HIS A 105 6.93 2.29 2.40
N PRO A 106 5.71 2.84 2.23
CA PRO A 106 5.52 4.25 1.90
C PRO A 106 6.07 5.22 2.95
N LEU A 107 5.95 4.89 4.24
CA LEU A 107 6.55 5.70 5.32
C LEU A 107 8.08 5.79 5.25
N LYS A 108 8.77 4.74 4.76
CA LYS A 108 10.22 4.76 4.53
C LYS A 108 10.55 5.82 3.48
N HIS A 109 9.79 5.88 2.39
CA HIS A 109 9.97 6.89 1.36
C HIS A 109 9.69 8.31 1.84
N PHE A 110 8.71 8.51 2.72
CA PHE A 110 8.46 9.83 3.29
C PHE A 110 9.62 10.32 4.15
N ILE A 111 10.17 9.47 5.02
CA ILE A 111 11.35 9.80 5.82
C ILE A 111 12.55 10.09 4.90
N ASP A 112 12.76 9.24 3.90
CA ASP A 112 13.82 9.39 2.90
C ASP A 112 13.73 10.73 2.16
N LEU A 113 12.53 11.13 1.74
CA LEU A 113 12.29 12.43 1.10
C LEU A 113 12.57 13.59 2.08
N SER A 114 12.07 13.51 3.31
CA SER A 114 12.28 14.56 4.31
C SER A 114 13.76 14.75 4.66
N VAL A 115 14.54 13.67 4.69
CA VAL A 115 16.01 13.73 4.85
C VAL A 115 16.65 14.36 3.61
N ALA A 116 16.32 13.86 2.41
CA ALA A 116 16.88 14.37 1.16
C ALA A 116 16.70 15.89 1.01
N LEU A 117 15.49 16.38 1.32
CA LEU A 117 15.16 17.82 1.30
C LEU A 117 15.99 18.66 2.26
N ARG A 118 16.31 18.13 3.44
CA ARG A 118 17.12 18.82 4.45
C ARG A 118 18.60 18.80 4.12
N THR A 119 19.05 17.77 3.41
CA THR A 119 20.40 17.69 2.87
C THR A 119 20.62 18.52 1.61
N ASP A 120 19.54 19.08 1.03
CA ASP A 120 19.55 19.81 -0.23
C ASP A 120 20.11 18.99 -1.42
N ASN A 121 19.98 17.67 -1.35
CA ASN A 121 20.47 16.76 -2.40
C ASN A 121 19.40 16.61 -3.49
N LYS A 122 19.50 17.44 -4.54
CA LYS A 122 18.50 17.52 -5.63
C LYS A 122 18.24 16.19 -6.34
N GLU A 123 19.28 15.41 -6.63
CA GLU A 123 19.11 14.13 -7.31
C GLU A 123 18.44 13.10 -6.41
N TRP A 124 18.77 13.12 -5.11
CA TRP A 124 18.10 12.29 -4.12
C TRP A 124 16.62 12.66 -3.98
N ILE A 125 16.31 13.96 -3.85
CA ILE A 125 14.93 14.47 -3.81
C ILE A 125 14.14 13.97 -5.02
N LYS A 126 14.69 14.12 -6.23
CA LYS A 126 14.05 13.68 -7.47
C LYS A 126 13.81 12.17 -7.49
N ARG A 127 14.82 11.36 -7.15
CA ARG A 127 14.72 9.89 -7.12
C ARG A 127 13.62 9.43 -6.16
N VAL A 128 13.59 9.96 -4.93
CA VAL A 128 12.61 9.54 -3.92
C VAL A 128 11.22 10.08 -4.24
N SER A 129 11.12 11.29 -4.78
CA SER A 129 9.85 11.83 -5.27
C SER A 129 9.23 10.91 -6.33
N LEU A 130 10.04 10.42 -7.29
CA LEU A 130 9.57 9.47 -8.29
C LEU A 130 9.18 8.12 -7.67
N LYS A 131 9.89 7.63 -6.65
CA LYS A 131 9.48 6.43 -5.90
C LYS A 131 8.09 6.64 -5.28
N ILE A 132 7.85 7.75 -4.57
CA ILE A 132 6.54 8.07 -3.95
C ILE A 132 5.45 8.20 -5.02
N ILE A 133 5.73 8.89 -6.12
CA ILE A 133 4.79 9.05 -7.24
C ILE A 133 4.35 7.69 -7.81
N ASN A 134 5.26 6.72 -7.84
CA ASN A 134 5.01 5.38 -8.36
C ASN A 134 4.51 4.39 -7.30
N THR A 135 4.45 4.78 -6.03
CA THR A 135 3.84 3.97 -4.99
C THR A 135 2.35 3.81 -5.29
N SER A 136 1.90 2.56 -5.41
CA SER A 136 0.52 2.23 -5.77
C SER A 136 -0.43 2.50 -4.59
N SER A 137 -1.70 2.77 -4.88
CA SER A 137 -2.72 2.91 -3.81
C SER A 137 -2.84 1.65 -2.97
N LEU A 138 -2.56 0.49 -3.58
CA LEU A 138 -2.53 -0.81 -2.92
C LEU A 138 -1.39 -0.88 -1.90
N GLN A 139 -0.18 -0.40 -2.21
CA GLN A 139 0.92 -0.32 -1.23
C GLN A 139 0.54 0.55 -0.03
N TYR A 140 -0.06 1.72 -0.26
CA TYR A 140 -0.56 2.55 0.83
C TYR A 140 -1.56 1.80 1.72
N ALA A 141 -2.49 1.06 1.14
CA ALA A 141 -3.48 0.28 1.88
C ALA A 141 -2.90 -0.93 2.62
N ILE A 142 -1.85 -1.57 2.07
CA ILE A 142 -1.16 -2.70 2.70
C ILE A 142 -0.34 -2.21 3.90
N PHE A 143 0.40 -1.13 3.75
CA PHE A 143 1.43 -0.76 4.73
C PHE A 143 0.96 0.26 5.78
N ILE A 144 -0.13 0.99 5.53
CA ILE A 144 -0.66 1.99 6.47
C ILE A 144 -2.10 1.62 6.82
N ASP A 145 -2.35 1.35 8.10
CA ASP A 145 -3.67 1.03 8.65
C ASP A 145 -4.20 2.22 9.46
N PRO A 146 -5.13 3.02 8.90
CA PRO A 146 -5.69 4.15 9.61
C PRO A 146 -6.36 3.79 10.95
N LYS A 147 -6.80 2.54 11.15
CA LYS A 147 -7.43 2.12 12.41
C LYS A 147 -6.43 1.94 13.54
N LYS A 148 -5.18 1.62 13.22
CA LYS A 148 -4.08 1.46 14.19
C LYS A 148 -3.39 2.77 14.54
N ILE A 149 -3.83 3.89 13.95
CA ILE A 149 -3.26 5.20 14.15
C ILE A 149 -4.27 6.05 14.91
N SER A 150 -3.89 6.51 16.09
CA SER A 150 -4.70 7.46 16.85
C SER A 150 -4.98 8.72 16.02
N LYS A 151 -6.16 9.31 16.20
CA LYS A 151 -6.59 10.50 15.47
C LYS A 151 -5.56 11.64 15.55
N LYS A 152 -4.87 11.78 16.70
CA LYS A 152 -3.81 12.77 16.92
C LYS A 152 -2.61 12.51 16.02
N ILE A 153 -2.04 11.30 16.05
CA ILE A 153 -0.89 10.92 15.22
C ILE A 153 -1.24 11.02 13.74
N TYR A 154 -2.46 10.65 13.34
CA TYR A 154 -2.92 10.78 11.97
C TYR A 154 -2.94 12.24 11.49
N ILE A 155 -3.41 13.17 12.32
CA ILE A 155 -3.37 14.61 11.98
C ILE A 155 -1.91 15.07 11.83
N GLN A 156 -1.01 14.65 12.73
CA GLN A 156 0.41 14.98 12.62
C GLN A 156 1.04 14.43 11.34
N LEU A 157 0.70 13.21 10.93
CA LEU A 157 1.12 12.64 9.64
C LEU A 157 0.69 13.54 8.48
N VAL A 158 -0.57 13.97 8.45
CA VAL A 158 -1.09 14.84 7.38
C VAL A 158 -0.34 16.18 7.33
N GLU A 159 -0.10 16.82 8.48
CA GLU A 159 0.68 18.06 8.55
C GLU A 159 2.13 17.84 8.11
N ALA A 160 2.77 16.75 8.55
CA ALA A 160 4.14 16.40 8.16
C ALA A 160 4.28 16.18 6.65
N ILE A 161 3.28 15.54 6.00
CA ILE A 161 3.22 15.42 4.54
C ILE A 161 3.10 16.81 3.92
N PHE A 162 2.22 17.66 4.44
CA PHE A 162 2.00 19.02 3.92
C PHE A 162 3.28 19.87 3.99
N ASP A 163 4.00 19.84 5.11
CA ASP A 163 5.25 20.57 5.31
C ASP A 163 6.37 20.02 4.43
N THR A 164 6.44 18.70 4.27
CA THR A 164 7.39 18.05 3.35
C THR A 164 7.12 18.49 1.90
N LEU A 165 5.85 18.63 1.49
CA LEU A 165 5.49 19.14 0.17
C LEU A 165 5.81 20.63 0.00
N LYS A 166 5.62 21.46 1.04
CA LYS A 166 6.07 22.87 1.04
C LYS A 166 7.56 22.98 0.81
N LEU A 167 8.34 22.17 1.53
CA LEU A 167 9.78 22.14 1.35
C LEU A 167 10.17 21.59 -0.03
N THR A 168 9.44 20.59 -0.54
CA THR A 168 9.64 20.11 -1.91
C THR A 168 9.37 21.21 -2.93
N LYS A 169 8.30 22.01 -2.77
CA LYS A 169 7.98 23.14 -3.66
C LYS A 169 9.09 24.20 -3.67
N SER A 170 9.75 24.46 -2.54
CA SER A 170 10.81 25.46 -2.44
C SER A 170 12.19 24.95 -2.87
N LYS A 171 12.44 23.64 -2.76
CA LYS A 171 13.75 23.01 -3.04
C LYS A 171 13.81 22.28 -4.39
N SER A 172 12.68 21.79 -4.89
CA SER A 172 12.61 21.15 -6.21
C SER A 172 12.70 22.22 -7.30
N GLU A 173 13.64 22.06 -8.23
CA GLU A 173 13.70 22.86 -9.45
C GLU A 173 12.55 22.56 -10.42
N ASP A 174 11.81 21.48 -10.17
CA ASP A 174 10.80 20.94 -11.06
C ASP A 174 9.40 21.01 -10.40
N PRO A 175 8.61 22.07 -10.69
CA PRO A 175 7.26 22.23 -10.15
C PRO A 175 6.32 21.07 -10.51
N MET A 176 6.60 20.37 -11.61
CA MET A 176 5.82 19.22 -12.06
C MET A 176 5.91 18.07 -11.06
N ILE A 177 7.09 17.83 -10.48
CA ILE A 177 7.28 16.78 -9.46
C ILE A 177 6.41 17.06 -8.23
N THR A 178 6.38 18.29 -7.74
CA THR A 178 5.52 18.68 -6.63
C THR A 178 4.04 18.47 -6.96
N LYS A 179 3.60 18.88 -8.15
CA LYS A 179 2.21 18.68 -8.59
C LYS A 179 1.85 17.20 -8.71
N MET A 180 2.75 16.36 -9.22
CA MET A 180 2.58 14.91 -9.31
C MET A 180 2.53 14.23 -7.92
N LEU A 181 3.42 14.61 -7.00
CA LEU A 181 3.41 14.13 -5.62
C LEU A 181 2.08 14.45 -4.93
N VAL A 182 1.62 15.70 -5.02
CA VAL A 182 0.33 16.12 -4.46
C VAL A 182 -0.80 15.30 -5.03
N THR A 183 -0.80 15.08 -6.35
CA THR A 183 -1.81 14.27 -7.03
C THR A 183 -1.84 12.85 -6.47
N ARG A 184 -0.68 12.19 -6.37
CA ARG A 184 -0.57 10.85 -5.79
C ARG A 184 -1.07 10.80 -4.35
N LEU A 185 -0.60 11.72 -3.51
CA LEU A 185 -0.91 11.71 -2.07
C LEU A 185 -2.40 12.01 -1.81
N THR A 186 -3.03 12.83 -2.63
CA THR A 186 -4.47 13.09 -2.51
C THR A 186 -5.35 11.88 -2.80
N PHE A 187 -4.84 10.81 -3.43
CA PHE A 187 -5.59 9.56 -3.53
C PHE A 187 -5.72 8.83 -2.19
N PHE A 188 -4.72 8.95 -1.32
CA PHE A 188 -4.69 8.33 0.00
C PHE A 188 -5.35 9.20 1.10
N LEU A 189 -5.32 10.52 0.94
CA LEU A 189 -5.86 11.44 1.95
C LEU A 189 -7.41 11.48 1.98
N PRO A 190 -8.03 11.60 3.17
CA PRO A 190 -9.46 11.85 3.32
C PRO A 190 -9.90 13.12 2.60
N ASN A 191 -11.14 13.12 2.09
CA ASN A 191 -11.70 14.23 1.30
C ASN A 191 -11.54 15.61 1.98
N LYS A 192 -11.70 15.69 3.30
CA LYS A 192 -11.55 16.93 4.07
C LYS A 192 -10.17 17.61 3.94
N TYR A 193 -9.12 16.85 3.62
CA TYR A 193 -7.76 17.39 3.43
C TYR A 193 -7.42 17.66 1.96
N LYS A 194 -8.08 16.99 1.01
CA LYS A 194 -7.72 17.05 -0.43
C LYS A 194 -7.71 18.48 -0.97
N ASN A 195 -8.71 19.29 -0.61
CA ASN A 195 -8.85 20.64 -1.13
C ASN A 195 -7.67 21.53 -0.72
N ARG A 196 -7.25 21.48 0.56
CA ARG A 196 -6.09 22.24 1.06
C ARG A 196 -4.80 21.91 0.30
N PHE A 197 -4.55 20.62 0.05
CA PHE A 197 -3.38 20.20 -0.70
C PHE A 197 -3.45 20.67 -2.16
N ARG A 198 -4.60 20.48 -2.81
CA ARG A 198 -4.77 20.89 -4.21
C ARG A 198 -4.66 22.40 -4.40
N SER A 199 -5.20 23.20 -3.49
CA SER A 199 -5.11 24.67 -3.57
C SER A 199 -3.69 25.18 -3.37
N GLU A 200 -2.98 24.70 -2.34
CA GLU A 200 -1.63 25.18 -1.99
C GLU A 200 -0.57 24.86 -3.07
N PHE A 201 -0.70 23.68 -3.67
CA PHE A 201 0.31 23.12 -4.57
C PHE A 201 -0.13 23.08 -6.04
N ASN A 202 -1.20 23.78 -6.40
CA ASN A 202 -1.80 23.73 -7.73
C ASN A 202 -2.04 22.28 -8.24
N GLY A 203 -2.54 21.42 -7.34
CA GLY A 203 -2.77 19.99 -7.63
C GLY A 203 -3.99 19.70 -8.49
N ASN A 204 -4.73 20.73 -8.91
CA ASN A 204 -5.82 20.59 -9.88
C ASN A 204 -5.23 20.57 -11.28
N TRP A 205 -5.75 19.69 -12.13
CA TRP A 205 -5.32 19.58 -13.52
C TRP A 205 -6.45 19.96 -14.46
N SER A 206 -6.17 20.83 -15.43
CA SER A 206 -7.05 20.92 -16.62
C SER A 206 -6.86 19.67 -17.49
N LEU A 207 -7.85 19.37 -18.35
CA LEU A 207 -7.70 18.23 -19.29
C LEU A 207 -6.56 18.46 -20.29
N ASN A 208 -6.31 19.71 -20.70
CA ASN A 208 -5.21 20.04 -21.60
C ASN A 208 -3.85 19.86 -20.91
N GLU A 209 -3.71 20.36 -19.68
CA GLU A 209 -2.50 20.12 -18.87
C GLU A 209 -2.22 18.63 -18.69
N LEU A 210 -3.26 17.82 -18.46
CA LEU A 210 -3.09 16.36 -18.35
C LEU A 210 -2.58 15.75 -19.64
N ARG A 211 -3.16 16.09 -20.78
CA ARG A 211 -2.75 15.56 -22.10
C ARG A 211 -1.30 15.91 -22.44
N GLU A 212 -0.88 17.12 -22.09
CA GLU A 212 0.50 17.59 -22.24
C GLU A 212 1.46 16.84 -21.31
N ALA A 213 1.13 16.74 -20.02
CA ALA A 213 1.91 16.02 -19.01
C ALA A 213 2.13 14.56 -19.39
N VAL A 214 1.06 13.91 -19.82
CA VAL A 214 1.01 12.52 -20.29
C VAL A 214 1.83 12.32 -21.56
N SER A 215 1.78 13.28 -22.48
CA SER A 215 2.54 13.20 -23.73
C SER A 215 4.03 13.52 -23.55
N ASN A 216 4.39 14.16 -22.44
CA ASN A 216 5.76 14.50 -22.11
C ASN A 216 6.58 13.22 -21.85
N ARG A 217 7.70 13.08 -22.57
CA ARG A 217 8.58 11.90 -22.47
C ARG A 217 9.18 11.72 -21.07
N LYS A 218 9.44 12.81 -20.35
CA LYS A 218 10.03 12.80 -19.01
C LYS A 218 9.05 12.31 -17.95
N TYR A 219 7.80 12.78 -17.96
CA TYR A 219 6.82 12.52 -16.90
C TYR A 219 5.78 11.45 -17.25
N GLY A 220 5.35 11.39 -18.50
CA GLY A 220 4.33 10.44 -18.95
C GLY A 220 4.77 8.98 -18.77
N GLN A 221 6.02 8.68 -19.14
CA GLN A 221 6.58 7.33 -19.06
C GLN A 221 7.03 6.94 -17.65
N SER A 222 7.34 7.93 -16.80
CA SER A 222 7.90 7.67 -15.47
C SER A 222 6.86 7.41 -14.40
N ALA A 223 5.58 7.69 -14.67
CA ALA A 223 4.50 7.64 -13.69
C ALA A 223 3.18 7.14 -14.30
N ILE A 224 3.25 6.00 -14.99
CA ILE A 224 2.13 5.48 -15.79
C ILE A 224 0.90 5.23 -14.91
N GLY A 225 1.09 4.64 -13.72
CA GLY A 225 0.00 4.38 -12.80
C GLY A 225 -0.66 5.65 -12.24
N LEU A 226 0.12 6.71 -12.06
CA LEU A 226 -0.42 8.02 -11.64
C LEU A 226 -1.35 8.55 -12.72
N TRP A 227 -0.86 8.60 -13.96
CA TRP A 227 -1.61 9.17 -15.07
C TRP A 227 -2.85 8.34 -15.41
N PHE A 228 -2.74 7.02 -15.36
CA PHE A 228 -3.89 6.13 -15.51
C PHE A 228 -5.00 6.49 -14.52
N ASN A 229 -4.68 6.55 -13.21
CA ASN A 229 -5.66 6.87 -12.17
C ASN A 229 -6.32 8.25 -12.36
N VAL A 230 -5.57 9.22 -12.88
CA VAL A 230 -6.11 10.56 -13.13
C VAL A 230 -7.00 10.60 -14.38
N LEU A 231 -6.64 9.88 -15.43
CA LEU A 231 -7.38 9.84 -16.69
C LEU A 231 -8.65 8.98 -16.61
N GLU A 232 -8.57 7.80 -16.00
CA GLU A 232 -9.69 6.85 -15.89
C GLU A 232 -10.93 7.50 -15.27
N ASN A 233 -10.74 8.37 -14.28
CA ASN A 233 -11.82 9.05 -13.58
C ASN A 233 -12.35 10.32 -14.28
N ARG A 234 -11.78 10.70 -15.42
CA ARG A 234 -12.02 12.02 -16.05
C ARG A 234 -12.22 12.00 -17.55
N THR A 235 -11.94 10.87 -18.20
CA THR A 235 -11.93 10.74 -19.65
C THR A 235 -12.62 9.45 -20.08
N THR A 236 -12.77 9.26 -21.39
CA THR A 236 -13.36 8.03 -21.94
C THR A 236 -12.36 6.88 -21.92
N GLU A 237 -12.85 5.65 -21.85
CA GLU A 237 -12.03 4.44 -21.95
C GLU A 237 -11.17 4.44 -23.23
N ALA A 238 -11.71 4.94 -24.35
CA ALA A 238 -10.96 5.07 -25.59
C ALA A 238 -9.77 6.06 -25.51
N GLU A 239 -9.86 7.11 -24.70
CA GLU A 239 -8.74 8.03 -24.45
C GLU A 239 -7.68 7.38 -23.56
N VAL A 240 -8.10 6.69 -22.50
CA VAL A 240 -7.22 5.91 -21.62
C VAL A 240 -6.46 4.82 -22.41
N ASN A 241 -7.15 4.07 -23.27
CA ASN A 241 -6.54 3.03 -24.09
C ASN A 241 -5.54 3.61 -25.10
N ARG A 242 -5.85 4.75 -25.74
CA ARG A 242 -4.89 5.45 -26.62
C ARG A 242 -3.65 5.92 -25.87
N PHE A 243 -3.82 6.41 -24.64
CA PHE A 243 -2.71 6.78 -23.78
C PHE A 243 -1.81 5.57 -23.47
N LEU A 244 -2.39 4.47 -22.99
CA LEU A 244 -1.65 3.26 -22.65
C LEU A 244 -0.94 2.68 -23.87
N ASP A 245 -1.60 2.64 -25.02
CA ASP A 245 -1.01 2.18 -26.27
C ASP A 245 0.21 3.02 -26.69
N LYS A 246 0.12 4.36 -26.55
CA LYS A 246 1.21 5.29 -26.87
C LYS A 246 2.42 5.12 -25.96
N ILE A 247 2.20 4.85 -24.66
CA ILE A 247 3.26 4.80 -23.65
C ILE A 247 3.89 3.41 -23.49
N LEU A 248 3.07 2.36 -23.52
CA LEU A 248 3.50 0.96 -23.35
C LEU A 248 4.13 0.40 -24.63
N ARG A 249 5.14 1.09 -25.15
CA ARG A 249 6.00 0.63 -26.25
C ARG A 249 6.97 -0.43 -25.75
N VAL A 250 7.55 -1.21 -26.66
CA VAL A 250 8.54 -2.26 -26.36
C VAL A 250 9.63 -1.78 -25.38
N LYS A 251 10.22 -0.61 -25.63
CA LYS A 251 11.27 -0.05 -24.76
C LYS A 251 10.78 0.25 -23.34
N THR A 252 9.56 0.76 -23.20
CA THR A 252 8.94 1.05 -21.90
C THR A 252 8.60 -0.24 -21.18
N LEU A 253 7.98 -1.20 -21.89
CA LEU A 253 7.61 -2.51 -21.34
C LEU A 253 8.83 -3.29 -20.83
N LYS A 254 9.99 -3.19 -21.49
CA LYS A 254 11.25 -3.79 -21.01
C LYS A 254 11.69 -3.25 -19.64
N LYS A 255 11.30 -2.02 -19.28
CA LYS A 255 11.73 -1.31 -18.06
C LYS A 255 10.58 -0.97 -17.10
N LEU A 256 9.36 -1.41 -17.40
CA LEU A 256 8.19 -1.11 -16.58
C LEU A 256 8.39 -1.65 -15.16
N PRO A 257 8.29 -0.86 -14.10
CA PRO A 257 8.37 -1.39 -12.75
C PRO A 257 7.32 -2.49 -12.53
N VAL A 258 7.63 -3.51 -11.73
CA VAL A 258 6.68 -4.60 -11.43
C VAL A 258 5.43 -4.04 -10.74
N GLU A 259 5.63 -3.00 -9.94
CA GLU A 259 4.62 -2.23 -9.23
C GLU A 259 3.58 -1.60 -10.16
N GLU A 260 3.85 -1.51 -11.46
CA GLU A 260 2.95 -0.96 -12.47
C GLU A 260 2.25 -2.04 -13.31
N PHE A 261 2.51 -3.33 -13.03
CA PHE A 261 1.89 -4.43 -13.77
C PHE A 261 0.37 -4.50 -13.56
N TRP A 262 -0.16 -3.94 -12.47
CA TRP A 262 -1.62 -3.90 -12.23
C TRP A 262 -2.37 -3.20 -13.38
N ILE A 263 -1.74 -2.27 -14.12
CA ILE A 263 -2.32 -1.59 -15.29
C ILE A 263 -2.73 -2.59 -16.39
N LEU A 264 -2.13 -3.77 -16.42
CA LEU A 264 -2.44 -4.83 -17.38
C LEU A 264 -3.84 -5.42 -17.20
N LYS A 265 -4.46 -5.21 -16.03
CA LYS A 265 -5.90 -5.44 -15.82
C LYS A 265 -6.77 -4.57 -16.73
N HIS A 266 -6.26 -3.47 -17.24
CA HIS A 266 -7.01 -2.58 -18.12
C HIS A 266 -6.55 -2.71 -19.57
N PHE A 267 -5.25 -2.90 -19.80
CA PHE A 267 -4.68 -2.94 -21.16
C PHE A 267 -3.70 -4.09 -21.37
N TYR A 268 -3.95 -4.92 -22.38
CA TYR A 268 -3.06 -6.03 -22.76
C TYR A 268 -2.62 -5.90 -24.23
N PRO A 269 -1.33 -5.61 -24.51
CA PRO A 269 -0.87 -5.32 -25.86
C PRO A 269 -0.85 -6.57 -26.78
N GLY A 270 -0.80 -6.33 -28.09
CA GLY A 270 -0.58 -7.34 -29.13
C GLY A 270 0.83 -7.28 -29.75
N GLY A 271 1.14 -8.25 -30.62
CA GLY A 271 2.39 -8.33 -31.40
C GLY A 271 3.66 -8.45 -30.53
N GLU A 272 4.77 -7.87 -31.00
CA GLU A 272 6.08 -7.88 -30.31
C GLU A 272 5.99 -7.37 -28.85
N ARG A 273 5.10 -6.40 -28.58
CA ARG A 273 4.86 -5.89 -27.22
C ARG A 273 4.33 -6.95 -26.28
N ARG A 274 3.49 -7.86 -26.79
CA ARG A 274 2.95 -8.98 -26.02
C ARG A 274 4.08 -9.93 -25.61
N GLU A 275 4.94 -10.32 -26.53
CA GLU A 275 6.05 -11.24 -26.25
C GLU A 275 6.99 -10.69 -25.16
N VAL A 276 7.35 -9.41 -25.26
CA VAL A 276 8.16 -8.72 -24.26
C VAL A 276 7.46 -8.74 -22.90
N LEU A 277 6.17 -8.44 -22.86
CA LEU A 277 5.40 -8.43 -21.63
C LEU A 277 5.29 -9.83 -21.02
N GLU A 278 5.01 -10.84 -21.84
CA GLU A 278 4.89 -12.23 -21.42
C GLU A 278 6.18 -12.77 -20.81
N ASN A 279 7.34 -12.46 -21.41
CA ASN A 279 8.65 -12.82 -20.85
C ASN A 279 8.86 -12.19 -19.47
N ARG A 280 8.45 -10.94 -19.30
CA ARG A 280 8.55 -10.25 -18.01
C ARG A 280 7.58 -10.77 -16.96
N LEU A 281 6.35 -11.11 -17.36
CA LEU A 281 5.38 -11.78 -16.49
C LEU A 281 5.90 -13.15 -16.03
N ALA A 282 6.60 -13.88 -16.91
CA ALA A 282 7.21 -15.15 -16.56
C ALA A 282 8.33 -15.00 -15.52
N SER A 283 9.22 -14.02 -15.71
CA SER A 283 10.26 -13.71 -14.73
C SER A 283 9.64 -13.27 -13.40
N PHE A 284 8.68 -12.34 -13.43
CA PHE A 284 8.00 -11.84 -12.25
C PHE A 284 7.28 -12.94 -11.47
N SER A 285 6.56 -13.81 -12.16
CA SER A 285 5.88 -14.95 -11.56
C SER A 285 6.87 -15.83 -10.78
N LYS A 286 8.06 -16.11 -11.32
CA LYS A 286 9.07 -16.95 -10.65
C LYS A 286 9.81 -16.25 -9.51
N SER A 287 9.93 -14.92 -9.57
CA SER A 287 10.70 -14.14 -8.60
C SER A 287 9.85 -13.48 -7.52
N ARG A 288 8.53 -13.74 -7.48
CA ARG A 288 7.61 -13.16 -6.49
C ARG A 288 8.08 -13.52 -5.08
N ASN A 289 8.27 -12.51 -4.25
CA ASN A 289 8.77 -12.69 -2.88
C ASN A 289 8.04 -11.83 -1.84
N SER A 290 7.18 -10.91 -2.28
CA SER A 290 6.45 -10.01 -1.40
C SER A 290 4.93 -10.19 -1.52
N VAL A 291 4.22 -9.79 -0.46
CA VAL A 291 2.75 -9.72 -0.44
C VAL A 291 2.21 -8.77 -1.50
N HIS A 292 2.96 -7.71 -1.78
CA HIS A 292 2.62 -6.76 -2.82
C HIS A 292 2.61 -7.41 -4.21
N ASP A 293 3.59 -8.27 -4.50
CA ASP A 293 3.65 -9.02 -5.76
C ASP A 293 2.45 -9.94 -5.94
N GLU A 294 2.05 -10.64 -4.87
CA GLU A 294 0.89 -11.53 -4.89
C GLU A 294 -0.40 -10.75 -5.19
N LEU A 295 -0.56 -9.56 -4.64
CA LEU A 295 -1.73 -8.71 -4.88
C LEU A 295 -1.74 -8.12 -6.30
N ILE A 296 -0.58 -7.74 -6.85
CA ILE A 296 -0.47 -7.36 -8.26
C ILE A 296 -0.88 -8.51 -9.17
N LEU A 297 -0.40 -9.73 -8.89
CA LEU A 297 -0.80 -10.92 -9.62
C LEU A 297 -2.32 -11.11 -9.55
N ASN A 298 -2.93 -10.98 -8.37
CA ASN A 298 -4.37 -11.08 -8.20
C ASN A 298 -5.16 -10.09 -9.09
N GLU A 299 -4.70 -8.84 -9.24
CA GLU A 299 -5.35 -7.84 -10.09
C GLU A 299 -5.35 -8.27 -11.57
N ILE A 300 -4.22 -8.76 -12.07
CA ILE A 300 -4.04 -9.06 -13.50
C ILE A 300 -4.57 -10.44 -13.91
N LEU A 301 -4.73 -11.37 -12.97
CA LEU A 301 -5.26 -12.73 -13.22
C LEU A 301 -6.72 -12.73 -13.72
N SER A 302 -7.43 -11.62 -13.56
CA SER A 302 -8.76 -11.42 -14.16
C SER A 302 -8.75 -11.43 -15.69
N LYS A 303 -7.59 -11.17 -16.32
CA LYS A 303 -7.43 -11.23 -17.78
C LYS A 303 -7.08 -12.65 -18.20
N GLU A 304 -7.99 -13.27 -18.95
CA GLU A 304 -7.84 -14.64 -19.42
C GLU A 304 -6.52 -14.89 -20.19
N ALA A 305 -6.12 -13.95 -21.04
CA ALA A 305 -4.85 -14.03 -21.77
C ALA A 305 -3.63 -14.10 -20.83
N ILE A 306 -3.63 -13.30 -19.76
CA ILE A 306 -2.57 -13.31 -18.75
C ILE A 306 -2.60 -14.63 -17.96
N LYS A 307 -3.79 -15.05 -17.51
CA LYS A 307 -3.97 -16.31 -16.78
C LYS A 307 -3.45 -17.51 -17.57
N LYS A 308 -3.88 -17.66 -18.83
CA LYS A 308 -3.42 -18.74 -19.74
C LYS A 308 -1.91 -18.75 -19.89
N LYS A 309 -1.27 -17.58 -19.97
CA LYS A 309 0.19 -17.51 -20.04
C LYS A 309 0.84 -17.98 -18.74
N LEU A 310 0.36 -17.52 -17.60
CA LEU A 310 0.88 -17.89 -16.29
C LEU A 310 0.67 -19.38 -15.97
N GLU A 311 -0.44 -19.98 -16.41
CA GLU A 311 -0.72 -21.43 -16.31
C GLU A 311 0.33 -22.31 -16.99
N ALA A 312 0.92 -21.82 -18.09
CA ALA A 312 1.99 -22.52 -18.80
C ALA A 312 3.34 -22.44 -18.06
N ILE A 313 3.49 -21.50 -17.12
CA ILE A 313 4.74 -21.19 -16.43
C ILE A 313 4.76 -21.79 -15.02
N ASP A 314 3.66 -21.65 -14.28
CA ASP A 314 3.54 -22.10 -12.90
C ASP A 314 2.20 -22.86 -12.71
N PRO A 315 2.25 -24.16 -12.32
CA PRO A 315 1.08 -24.98 -12.09
C PRO A 315 0.07 -24.41 -11.09
N ILE A 316 0.47 -23.51 -10.18
CA ILE A 316 -0.45 -22.91 -9.20
C ILE A 316 -1.60 -22.17 -9.89
N PHE A 317 -1.35 -21.58 -11.07
CA PHE A 317 -2.35 -20.81 -11.81
C PHE A 317 -3.32 -21.67 -12.61
N LYS A 318 -3.04 -22.97 -12.77
CA LYS A 318 -3.98 -23.94 -13.40
C LYS A 318 -5.23 -24.17 -12.56
N LYS A 319 -5.17 -23.82 -11.26
CA LYS A 319 -6.34 -23.87 -10.38
C LYS A 319 -7.43 -22.89 -10.86
N PRO A 320 -8.70 -23.12 -10.50
CA PRO A 320 -9.76 -22.14 -10.74
C PRO A 320 -9.41 -20.76 -10.15
N LEU A 321 -9.79 -19.68 -10.84
CA LEU A 321 -9.40 -18.31 -10.46
C LEU A 321 -9.77 -18.00 -9.01
N PHE A 322 -10.99 -18.35 -8.57
CA PHE A 322 -11.42 -18.11 -7.19
C PHE A 322 -10.50 -18.78 -6.16
N LYS A 323 -9.96 -19.97 -6.46
CA LYS A 323 -9.06 -20.70 -5.56
C LYS A 323 -7.70 -20.02 -5.48
N VAL A 324 -7.16 -19.58 -6.62
CA VAL A 324 -5.91 -18.80 -6.66
C VAL A 324 -6.05 -17.50 -5.86
N ARG A 325 -7.15 -16.76 -6.06
CA ARG A 325 -7.42 -15.53 -5.31
C ARG A 325 -7.53 -15.78 -3.81
N ARG A 326 -8.24 -16.85 -3.43
CA ARG A 326 -8.36 -17.26 -2.02
C ARG A 326 -6.99 -17.54 -1.40
N ASP A 327 -6.15 -18.31 -2.09
CA ASP A 327 -4.80 -18.66 -1.62
C ASP A 327 -3.94 -17.37 -1.45
N ILE A 328 -4.05 -16.41 -2.38
CA ILE A 328 -3.38 -15.10 -2.27
C ILE A 328 -3.87 -14.30 -1.05
N PHE A 329 -5.19 -14.13 -0.87
CA PHE A 329 -5.70 -13.36 0.28
C PHE A 329 -5.40 -14.04 1.62
N GLN A 330 -5.34 -15.36 1.67
CA GLN A 330 -4.89 -16.09 2.85
C GLN A 330 -3.40 -15.84 3.13
N SER A 331 -2.54 -15.78 2.10
CA SER A 331 -1.13 -15.40 2.25
C SER A 331 -0.97 -13.97 2.76
N VAL A 332 -1.76 -13.02 2.22
CA VAL A 332 -1.81 -11.63 2.69
C VAL A 332 -2.17 -11.54 4.18
N LEU A 333 -3.18 -12.30 4.65
CA LEU A 333 -3.46 -12.39 6.08
C LEU A 333 -2.23 -12.88 6.84
N GLN A 334 -1.68 -14.01 6.42
CA GLN A 334 -0.56 -14.68 7.09
C GLN A 334 0.74 -13.88 7.15
N SER A 335 0.87 -12.83 6.34
CA SER A 335 1.99 -11.90 6.38
C SER A 335 2.01 -10.97 7.59
N GLY A 336 0.88 -10.81 8.29
CA GLY A 336 0.74 -9.89 9.42
C GLY A 336 0.53 -8.42 9.04
N TYR A 337 0.61 -8.06 7.76
CA TYR A 337 0.26 -6.71 7.31
C TYR A 337 -1.22 -6.38 7.58
N PRO A 338 -1.59 -5.09 7.60
CA PRO A 338 -2.97 -4.63 7.52
C PRO A 338 -3.80 -5.45 6.53
N SER A 339 -4.76 -6.21 7.06
CA SER A 339 -5.36 -7.34 6.36
C SER A 339 -6.88 -7.26 6.25
N GLN A 340 -7.47 -6.11 6.59
CA GLN A 340 -8.91 -5.88 6.49
C GLN A 340 -9.40 -6.00 5.05
N PHE A 341 -8.61 -5.55 4.08
CA PHE A 341 -8.91 -5.73 2.66
C PHE A 341 -8.91 -7.22 2.26
N ALA A 342 -7.91 -8.00 2.72
CA ALA A 342 -7.85 -9.43 2.44
C ALA A 342 -9.02 -10.18 3.08
N LEU A 343 -9.38 -9.84 4.33
CA LEU A 343 -10.56 -10.38 5.01
C LEU A 343 -11.84 -10.09 4.21
N TYR A 344 -12.05 -8.83 3.84
CA TYR A 344 -13.22 -8.42 3.05
C TYR A 344 -13.34 -9.25 1.76
N ASN A 345 -12.24 -9.41 1.01
CA ASN A 345 -12.26 -10.20 -0.21
C ASN A 345 -12.47 -11.70 0.03
N LEU A 346 -11.96 -12.27 1.12
CA LEU A 346 -12.23 -13.66 1.48
C LEU A 346 -13.71 -13.88 1.80
N PHE A 347 -14.34 -12.96 2.51
CA PHE A 347 -15.79 -12.99 2.74
C PHE A 347 -16.59 -12.89 1.44
N LEU A 348 -16.20 -12.00 0.51
CA LEU A 348 -16.82 -11.91 -0.81
C LEU A 348 -16.67 -13.20 -1.64
N LEU A 349 -15.58 -13.94 -1.44
CA LEU A 349 -15.36 -15.25 -2.05
C LEU A 349 -16.13 -16.39 -1.34
N GLY A 350 -16.93 -16.07 -0.32
CA GLY A 350 -17.77 -17.03 0.41
C GLY A 350 -17.06 -17.76 1.55
N GLU A 351 -15.87 -17.31 1.97
CA GLU A 351 -15.18 -17.90 3.12
C GLU A 351 -15.93 -17.52 4.41
N LYS A 352 -16.46 -18.53 5.10
CA LYS A 352 -17.28 -18.37 6.31
C LYS A 352 -16.61 -18.94 7.57
N ASP A 353 -15.31 -19.23 7.52
CA ASP A 353 -14.57 -19.77 8.66
C ASP A 353 -14.60 -18.77 9.83
N PRO A 354 -15.22 -19.10 10.98
CA PRO A 354 -15.24 -18.22 12.15
C PRO A 354 -13.85 -17.85 12.64
N LYS A 355 -12.82 -18.65 12.34
CA LYS A 355 -11.43 -18.34 12.68
C LYS A 355 -10.92 -17.07 12.01
N LEU A 356 -11.56 -16.59 10.94
CA LEU A 356 -11.21 -15.32 10.31
C LEU A 356 -11.53 -14.10 11.19
N PHE A 357 -12.45 -14.21 12.16
CA PHE A 357 -12.75 -13.11 13.07
C PHE A 357 -11.58 -12.75 13.99
N TRP A 358 -10.70 -13.71 14.31
CA TRP A 358 -9.45 -13.42 15.03
C TRP A 358 -8.56 -12.42 14.29
N TRP A 359 -8.52 -12.48 12.95
CA TRP A 359 -7.80 -11.50 12.15
C TRP A 359 -8.48 -10.13 12.09
N PHE A 360 -9.77 -10.03 12.44
CA PHE A 360 -10.44 -8.74 12.48
C PHE A 360 -10.22 -8.02 13.81
N ILE A 361 -10.18 -8.78 14.91
CA ILE A 361 -10.18 -8.26 16.28
C ILE A 361 -8.77 -8.04 16.83
N LEU A 362 -7.85 -8.99 16.63
CA LEU A 362 -6.42 -8.82 16.92
C LEU A 362 -5.79 -7.89 15.88
#